data_AF-A0A9D7NYC0-F1
#
_entry.id   AF-A0A9D7NYC0-F1
#
_cell.length_a   1.000
_cell.length_b   1.000
_cell.length_c   1.000
_cell.angle_alpha   90.00
_cell.angle_beta   90.00
_cell.angle_gamma   90.00
#
_symmetry.space_group_name_H-M   'P 1'
#
loop_
_entity.id
_entity.type
_entity.pdbx_description
1 polymer ?
#
loop_
_entity_poly.entity_id
_entity_poly.type
_entity_poly.pdbx_seq_one_letter_code
_entity_poly.pdbx_strand_id
1 'polypeptide(L)'
;MAGTRANGLGGLPNGAEGITLTSGSSNNTVGGMALNERNLISGNNGRGLHISGLSNGNTVLGNFIGLNVAGADLGNVLEGIMIENANNNIVGGNTAAARNIISGNGGDGVYTQEGSSSNTISGNHIGTNEAGTTAITNGGRGVLIRDGSNNTVGGLTVLMAT
;
A
#
# COMPACT_ATOMS: atom_id res chain seq x y z
N MET A 1 6.81 -6.50 -10.51
CA MET A 1 7.19 -7.30 -9.32
C MET A 1 8.36 -6.61 -8.64
N ALA A 2 8.34 -6.42 -7.32
CA ALA A 2 9.42 -5.86 -6.52
C ALA A 2 9.63 -6.73 -5.26
N GLY A 3 10.84 -7.27 -5.09
CA GLY A 3 11.21 -8.14 -3.96
C GLY A 3 10.82 -9.62 -4.07
N THR A 4 10.30 -10.07 -5.22
CA THR A 4 9.82 -11.44 -5.43
C THR A 4 10.55 -12.16 -6.56
N ARG A 5 10.59 -13.50 -6.48
CA ARG A 5 10.99 -14.36 -7.60
C ARG A 5 10.03 -14.19 -8.77
N ALA A 6 10.48 -14.52 -9.99
CA ALA A 6 9.67 -14.40 -11.20
C ALA A 6 8.34 -15.19 -11.16
N ASN A 7 8.27 -16.28 -10.37
CA ASN A 7 7.04 -17.03 -10.17
C ASN A 7 6.08 -16.41 -9.13
N GLY A 8 6.49 -15.34 -8.46
CA GLY A 8 5.70 -14.62 -7.47
C GLY A 8 5.40 -15.38 -6.17
N LEU A 9 5.99 -16.56 -5.95
CA LEU A 9 5.67 -17.42 -4.79
C LEU A 9 6.64 -17.27 -3.61
N GLY A 10 7.84 -16.75 -3.84
CA GLY A 10 8.85 -16.56 -2.80
C GLY A 10 9.65 -15.28 -2.99
N GLY A 11 10.31 -14.84 -1.91
CA GLY A 11 11.07 -13.60 -1.88
C GLY A 11 12.36 -13.70 -2.69
N LEU A 12 12.68 -12.63 -3.40
CA LEU A 12 14.02 -12.31 -3.89
C LEU A 12 14.27 -10.86 -3.46
N PRO A 13 14.64 -10.65 -2.18
CA PRO A 13 14.48 -9.36 -1.53
C PRO A 13 15.24 -8.26 -2.24
N ASN A 14 14.58 -7.12 -2.45
CA ASN A 14 15.32 -5.88 -2.59
C ASN A 14 16.01 -5.58 -1.26
N GLY A 15 17.22 -5.03 -1.30
CA GLY A 15 18.02 -4.72 -0.10
C GLY A 15 17.41 -3.63 0.79
N ALA A 16 16.41 -2.91 0.31
CA ALA A 16 15.71 -1.83 1.00
C ALA A 16 14.20 -1.90 0.67
N GLU A 17 13.58 -0.79 0.25
CA GLU A 17 12.17 -0.73 -0.14
C GLU A 17 11.88 -1.44 -1.47
N GLY A 18 10.62 -1.84 -1.67
CA GLY A 18 10.16 -2.37 -2.95
C GLY A 18 10.08 -1.30 -4.04
N ILE A 19 9.37 -0.21 -3.75
CA ILE A 19 9.21 0.96 -4.62
C ILE A 19 9.35 2.22 -3.77
N THR A 20 10.05 3.23 -4.29
CA THR A 20 10.20 4.54 -3.63
C THR A 20 9.78 5.66 -4.58
N LEU A 21 8.88 6.53 -4.14
CA LEU A 21 8.56 7.81 -4.76
C LEU A 21 9.16 8.91 -3.87
N THR A 22 10.14 9.65 -4.39
CA THR A 22 10.87 10.64 -3.60
C THR A 22 11.23 11.88 -4.43
N SER A 23 11.88 12.86 -3.80
CA SER A 23 12.39 14.07 -4.47
C SER A 23 11.34 14.80 -5.32
N GLY A 24 10.13 14.96 -4.78
CA GLY A 24 9.03 15.67 -5.44
C GLY A 24 8.34 14.89 -6.55
N SER A 25 8.55 13.58 -6.66
CA SER A 25 7.89 12.70 -7.64
C SER A 25 6.37 12.70 -7.43
N SER A 26 5.67 13.58 -8.14
CA SER A 26 4.25 13.85 -7.93
C SER A 26 3.40 13.36 -9.09
N ASN A 27 2.12 13.06 -8.84
CA ASN A 27 1.15 12.62 -9.85
C ASN A 27 1.50 11.30 -10.56
N ASN A 28 2.17 10.38 -9.86
CA ASN A 28 2.46 9.05 -10.37
C ASN A 28 1.38 8.04 -9.96
N THR A 29 1.29 6.94 -10.71
CA THR A 29 0.45 5.80 -10.37
C THR A 29 1.32 4.57 -10.08
N VAL A 30 1.10 3.95 -8.92
CA VAL A 30 1.66 2.64 -8.58
C VAL A 30 0.54 1.62 -8.65
N GLY A 31 0.56 0.80 -9.69
CA GLY A 31 -0.44 -0.22 -9.96
C GLY A 31 -1.45 0.24 -11.01
N GLY A 32 -2.71 -0.14 -10.83
CA GLY A 32 -3.79 0.20 -11.74
C GLY A 32 -5.09 -0.55 -11.42
N MET A 33 -6.11 -0.36 -12.25
CA MET A 33 -7.42 -1.00 -12.06
C MET A 33 -7.54 -2.34 -12.79
N ALA A 34 -6.67 -2.62 -13.76
CA ALA A 34 -6.64 -3.90 -14.44
C ALA A 34 -5.71 -4.90 -13.72
N LEU A 35 -6.04 -6.19 -13.76
CA LEU A 35 -5.25 -7.24 -13.11
C LEU A 35 -3.80 -7.30 -13.60
N ASN A 36 -3.54 -6.94 -14.87
CA ASN A 36 -2.20 -6.89 -15.44
C ASN A 36 -1.41 -5.63 -15.05
N GLU A 37 -2.05 -4.65 -14.40
CA GLU A 37 -1.40 -3.46 -13.84
C GLU A 37 -1.02 -3.65 -12.36
N ARG A 38 -1.54 -4.71 -11.71
CA ARG A 38 -1.24 -5.05 -10.31
C ARG A 38 0.26 -5.26 -10.12
N ASN A 39 0.85 -4.52 -9.17
CA ASN A 39 2.17 -4.87 -8.69
C ASN A 39 2.09 -5.89 -7.55
N LEU A 40 3.08 -6.79 -7.54
CA LEU A 40 3.43 -7.62 -6.38
C LEU A 40 4.65 -6.99 -5.71
N ILE A 41 4.46 -6.40 -4.53
CA ILE A 41 5.45 -5.61 -3.79
C ILE A 41 5.66 -6.26 -2.42
N SER A 42 6.49 -7.29 -2.40
CA SER A 42 6.59 -8.22 -1.26
C SER A 42 7.98 -8.81 -1.16
N GLY A 43 8.33 -9.37 -0.01
CA GLY A 43 9.64 -9.98 0.25
C GLY A 43 10.78 -8.98 0.38
N ASN A 44 10.50 -7.68 0.55
CA ASN A 44 11.54 -6.65 0.64
C ASN A 44 12.12 -6.57 2.06
N ASN A 45 13.42 -6.26 2.18
CA ASN A 45 14.08 -6.07 3.48
C ASN A 45 13.71 -4.75 4.18
N GLY A 46 13.05 -3.84 3.48
CA GLY A 46 12.47 -2.61 4.02
C GLY A 46 10.94 -2.61 3.90
N ARG A 47 10.41 -1.48 3.42
CA ARG A 47 8.97 -1.26 3.22
C ARG A 47 8.53 -1.78 1.85
N GLY A 48 7.23 -2.03 1.68
CA GLY A 48 6.68 -2.30 0.36
C GLY A 48 6.81 -1.07 -0.55
N LEU A 49 6.08 0.00 -0.20
CA LEU A 49 6.09 1.28 -0.91
C LEU A 49 6.44 2.42 0.05
N HIS A 50 7.34 3.30 -0.35
CA HIS A 50 7.70 4.50 0.41
C HIS A 50 7.46 5.76 -0.44
N ILE A 51 6.53 6.61 -0.01
CA ILE A 51 6.24 7.92 -0.62
C ILE A 51 6.79 9.00 0.29
N SER A 52 7.79 9.74 -0.17
CA SER A 52 8.46 10.75 0.64
C SER A 52 8.99 11.96 -0.11
N GLY A 53 9.63 12.89 0.61
CA GLY A 53 10.36 13.99 0.00
C GLY A 53 9.47 14.91 -0.84
N LEU A 54 8.31 15.29 -0.31
CA LEU A 54 7.32 16.14 -0.98
C LEU A 54 6.72 15.53 -2.25
N SER A 55 6.73 14.19 -2.38
CA SER A 55 6.08 13.46 -3.47
C SER A 55 4.56 13.44 -3.25
N ASN A 56 3.87 14.37 -3.91
CA ASN A 56 2.45 14.63 -3.64
C ASN A 56 1.54 14.09 -4.74
N GLY A 57 0.26 13.89 -4.44
CA GLY A 57 -0.73 13.58 -5.50
C GLY A 57 -0.53 12.22 -6.17
N ASN A 58 0.19 11.29 -5.53
CA ASN A 58 0.40 9.96 -6.09
C ASN A 58 -0.77 9.03 -5.78
N THR A 59 -1.04 8.08 -6.67
CA THR A 59 -2.14 7.12 -6.54
C THR A 59 -1.61 5.70 -6.48
N VAL A 60 -2.08 4.90 -5.52
CA VAL A 60 -1.68 3.51 -5.32
C VAL A 60 -2.93 2.64 -5.44
N LEU A 61 -3.03 1.85 -6.52
CA LEU A 61 -4.25 1.09 -6.87
C LEU A 61 -3.96 -0.37 -7.16
N GLY A 62 -4.84 -1.25 -6.69
CA GLY A 62 -4.90 -2.63 -7.18
C GLY A 62 -3.68 -3.50 -6.89
N ASN A 63 -2.82 -3.14 -5.93
CA ASN A 63 -1.56 -3.84 -5.64
C ASN A 63 -1.73 -4.94 -4.58
N PHE A 64 -0.82 -5.92 -4.63
CA PHE A 64 -0.54 -6.84 -3.53
C PHE A 64 0.74 -6.40 -2.83
N ILE A 65 0.65 -6.12 -1.53
CA ILE A 65 1.75 -5.59 -0.73
C ILE A 65 1.92 -6.45 0.53
N GLY A 66 2.99 -7.24 0.55
CA GLY A 66 3.29 -8.21 1.61
C GLY A 66 2.69 -9.61 1.40
N LEU A 67 1.94 -9.83 0.31
CA LEU A 67 1.47 -11.16 -0.09
C LEU A 67 2.24 -11.68 -1.31
N ASN A 68 2.25 -12.98 -1.51
CA ASN A 68 2.68 -13.60 -2.76
C ASN A 68 1.54 -13.61 -3.79
N VAL A 69 1.79 -14.05 -5.02
CA VAL A 69 0.78 -14.06 -6.10
C VAL A 69 -0.43 -14.95 -5.80
N ALA A 70 -0.27 -15.95 -4.92
CA ALA A 70 -1.35 -16.83 -4.46
C ALA A 70 -2.12 -16.25 -3.26
N GLY A 71 -1.78 -15.04 -2.80
CA GLY A 71 -2.41 -14.40 -1.65
C GLY A 71 -1.94 -14.92 -0.29
N ALA A 72 -0.85 -15.70 -0.23
CA ALA A 72 -0.25 -16.14 1.02
C ALA A 72 0.76 -15.10 1.53
N ASP A 73 1.02 -15.11 2.83
CA ASP A 73 2.00 -14.23 3.46
C ASP A 73 3.39 -14.43 2.85
N LEU A 74 4.01 -13.32 2.47
CA LEU A 74 5.42 -13.25 2.08
C LEU A 74 6.16 -12.12 2.81
N GLY A 75 5.42 -11.12 3.27
CA GLY A 75 5.83 -9.98 4.07
C GLY A 75 6.81 -9.03 3.41
N ASN A 76 6.72 -7.75 3.76
CA ASN A 76 7.89 -6.87 3.77
C ASN A 76 8.36 -6.78 5.22
N VAL A 77 9.65 -6.55 5.46
CA VAL A 77 10.19 -6.55 6.84
C VAL A 77 9.61 -5.41 7.68
N LEU A 78 9.32 -4.25 7.07
CA LEU A 78 8.75 -3.08 7.73
C LEU A 78 7.29 -2.84 7.31
N GLU A 79 6.88 -1.59 7.15
CA GLU A 79 5.52 -1.23 6.77
C GLU A 79 5.17 -1.69 5.35
N GLY A 80 3.89 -1.95 5.10
CA GLY A 80 3.40 -2.15 3.73
C GLY A 80 3.56 -0.89 2.89
N ILE A 81 3.00 0.22 3.37
CA ILE A 81 3.14 1.55 2.77
C ILE A 81 3.52 2.58 3.83
N MET A 82 4.58 3.35 3.60
CA MET A 82 4.89 4.57 4.34
C MET A 82 4.64 5.80 3.48
N ILE A 83 4.00 6.82 4.06
CA ILE A 83 3.85 8.17 3.53
C ILE A 83 4.53 9.13 4.51
N GLU A 84 5.64 9.74 4.12
CA GLU A 84 6.50 10.54 5.01
C GLU A 84 6.77 11.90 4.38
N ASN A 85 6.36 13.00 5.02
CA ASN A 85 6.46 14.34 4.45
C ASN A 85 5.90 14.40 3.00
N ALA A 86 4.70 13.86 2.81
CA ALA A 86 4.03 13.76 1.51
C ALA A 86 2.51 13.91 1.65
N ASN A 87 1.91 14.67 0.75
CA ASN A 87 0.54 15.15 0.85
C ASN A 87 -0.32 14.76 -0.35
N ASN A 88 -1.64 14.75 -0.13
CA ASN A 88 -2.63 14.52 -1.19
C ASN A 88 -2.47 13.19 -1.94
N ASN A 89 -1.88 12.18 -1.32
CA ASN A 89 -1.74 10.85 -1.92
C ASN A 89 -2.99 10.01 -1.68
N ILE A 90 -3.30 9.12 -2.62
CA ILE A 90 -4.44 8.22 -2.56
C ILE A 90 -3.95 6.79 -2.50
N VAL A 91 -4.35 6.06 -1.47
CA VAL A 91 -4.13 4.62 -1.31
C VAL A 91 -5.48 3.92 -1.40
N GLY A 92 -5.71 3.24 -2.51
CA GLY A 92 -6.93 2.51 -2.82
C GLY A 92 -7.97 3.36 -3.55
N GLY A 93 -9.23 2.96 -3.49
CA GLY A 93 -10.33 3.64 -4.15
C GLY A 93 -11.68 2.96 -3.90
N ASN A 94 -12.74 3.46 -4.53
CA ASN A 94 -14.13 3.04 -4.27
C ASN A 94 -14.59 1.78 -5.01
N THR A 95 -13.75 1.18 -5.85
CA THR A 95 -14.06 -0.06 -6.58
C THR A 95 -13.23 -1.23 -6.08
N ALA A 96 -13.72 -2.46 -6.29
CA ALA A 96 -12.94 -3.67 -6.00
C ALA A 96 -11.62 -3.71 -6.80
N ALA A 97 -11.61 -3.15 -8.02
CA ALA A 97 -10.43 -3.06 -8.88
C ALA A 97 -9.34 -2.12 -8.32
N ALA A 98 -9.75 -1.02 -7.68
CA ALA A 98 -8.83 -0.05 -7.09
C ALA A 98 -8.20 -0.51 -5.75
N ARG A 99 -8.77 -1.55 -5.14
CA ARG A 99 -8.40 -2.03 -3.80
C ARG A 99 -6.96 -2.57 -3.76
N ASN A 100 -6.13 -2.03 -2.87
CA ASN A 100 -4.89 -2.71 -2.50
C ASN A 100 -5.16 -3.75 -1.42
N ILE A 101 -4.40 -4.85 -1.47
CA ILE A 101 -4.32 -5.85 -0.40
C ILE A 101 -2.98 -5.66 0.32
N ILE A 102 -3.03 -5.22 1.57
CA ILE A 102 -1.87 -4.78 2.36
C ILE A 102 -1.79 -5.60 3.65
N SER A 103 -1.09 -6.72 3.58
CA SER A 103 -1.17 -7.79 4.58
C SER A 103 0.17 -8.52 4.71
N GLY A 104 0.42 -9.16 5.86
CA GLY A 104 1.66 -9.90 6.12
C GLY A 104 2.92 -9.05 6.31
N ASN A 105 2.82 -7.72 6.31
CA ASN A 105 3.98 -6.84 6.49
C ASN A 105 4.41 -6.83 7.96
N GLY A 106 5.71 -6.73 8.25
CA GLY A 106 6.25 -6.78 9.62
C GLY A 106 5.91 -5.55 10.46
N GLY A 107 5.64 -4.41 9.83
CA GLY A 107 5.22 -3.15 10.47
C GLY A 107 3.73 -2.86 10.36
N ASP A 108 3.37 -1.57 10.36
CA ASP A 108 2.00 -1.14 10.09
C ASP A 108 1.62 -1.42 8.62
N GLY A 109 0.33 -1.63 8.34
CA GLY A 109 -0.14 -1.78 6.96
C GLY A 109 0.10 -0.52 6.15
N VAL A 110 -0.49 0.59 6.60
CA VAL A 110 -0.23 1.94 6.09
C VAL A 110 0.19 2.84 7.24
N TYR A 111 1.28 3.57 7.06
CA TYR A 111 1.78 4.51 8.04
C TYR A 111 2.03 5.88 7.41
N THR A 112 1.39 6.92 7.93
CA THR A 112 1.64 8.31 7.53
C THR A 112 2.34 9.09 8.65
N GLN A 113 3.41 9.82 8.33
CA GLN A 113 4.18 10.62 9.30
C GLN A 113 4.78 11.92 8.74
N GLU A 114 5.43 12.70 9.60
CA GLU A 114 6.21 13.90 9.27
C GLU A 114 5.44 14.96 8.47
N GLY A 115 4.27 15.37 8.97
CA GLY A 115 3.46 16.41 8.34
C GLY A 115 2.59 15.91 7.18
N SER A 116 2.64 14.63 6.83
CA SER A 116 1.85 14.04 5.74
C SER A 116 0.36 14.26 5.97
N SER A 117 -0.24 15.10 5.12
CA SER A 117 -1.59 15.64 5.28
C SER A 117 -2.43 15.46 4.02
N SER A 118 -3.75 15.49 4.20
CA SER A 118 -4.72 15.36 3.10
C SER A 118 -4.58 14.07 2.28
N ASN A 119 -3.97 13.02 2.86
CA ASN A 119 -3.90 11.71 2.22
C ASN A 119 -5.21 10.94 2.42
N THR A 120 -5.60 10.15 1.43
CA THR A 120 -6.81 9.32 1.47
C THR A 120 -6.43 7.86 1.44
N ILE A 121 -6.84 7.10 2.46
CA ILE A 121 -6.60 5.67 2.60
C ILE A 121 -7.98 5.01 2.64
N SER A 122 -8.46 4.55 1.49
CA SER A 122 -9.85 4.10 1.32
C SER A 122 -9.97 2.83 0.50
N GLY A 123 -10.97 2.00 0.82
CA GLY A 123 -11.33 0.81 0.03
C GLY A 123 -10.27 -0.30 -0.05
N ASN A 124 -9.24 -0.27 0.81
CA ASN A 124 -8.21 -1.31 0.91
C ASN A 124 -8.67 -2.50 1.76
N HIS A 125 -8.04 -3.67 1.57
CA HIS A 125 -8.03 -4.72 2.58
C HIS A 125 -6.68 -4.69 3.28
N ILE A 126 -6.71 -4.54 4.60
CA ILE A 126 -5.50 -4.38 5.42
C ILE A 126 -5.52 -5.43 6.51
N GLY A 127 -4.49 -6.28 6.56
CA GLY A 127 -4.39 -7.37 7.54
C GLY A 127 -5.28 -8.59 7.26
N THR A 128 -5.79 -8.73 6.04
CA THR A 128 -6.68 -9.82 5.61
C THR A 128 -6.30 -10.36 4.22
N ASN A 129 -6.87 -11.50 3.84
CA ASN A 129 -6.76 -12.05 2.48
C ASN A 129 -7.48 -11.16 1.44
N GLU A 130 -7.34 -11.49 0.14
CA GLU A 130 -7.94 -10.71 -0.96
C GLU A 130 -9.47 -10.60 -0.87
N ALA A 131 -10.14 -11.55 -0.23
CA ALA A 131 -11.59 -11.53 0.00
C ALA A 131 -12.01 -10.75 1.27
N GLY A 132 -11.07 -10.32 2.11
CA GLY A 132 -11.36 -9.66 3.39
C GLY A 132 -11.98 -10.57 4.45
N THR A 133 -11.86 -11.89 4.31
CA THR A 133 -12.55 -12.91 5.14
C THR A 133 -11.64 -13.66 6.10
N THR A 134 -10.34 -13.71 5.82
CA THR A 134 -9.35 -14.41 6.64
C THR A 134 -8.24 -13.47 7.04
N ALA A 135 -7.80 -13.54 8.29
CA ALA A 135 -6.70 -12.71 8.80
C ALA A 135 -5.36 -13.13 8.16
N ILE A 136 -4.62 -12.14 7.67
CA ILE A 136 -3.20 -12.23 7.33
C ILE A 136 -2.58 -10.95 7.89
N THR A 137 -2.37 -10.95 9.21
CA THR A 137 -2.10 -9.74 9.99
C THR A 137 -0.81 -9.08 9.57
N ASN A 138 -0.79 -7.75 9.56
CA ASN A 138 0.48 -7.02 9.64
C ASN A 138 0.99 -7.09 11.09
N GLY A 139 2.30 -6.93 11.31
CA GLY A 139 2.92 -7.00 12.64
C GLY A 139 2.62 -5.79 13.52
N GLY A 140 2.21 -4.67 12.92
CA GLY A 140 1.75 -3.46 13.60
C GLY A 140 0.23 -3.25 13.52
N ARG A 141 -0.17 -1.98 13.36
CA ARG A 141 -1.55 -1.54 13.17
C ARG A 141 -1.96 -1.67 11.71
N GLY A 142 -3.27 -1.64 11.44
CA GLY A 142 -3.78 -1.54 10.08
C GLY A 142 -3.37 -0.21 9.42
N VAL A 143 -3.76 0.90 10.06
CA VAL A 143 -3.39 2.26 9.63
C VAL A 143 -2.91 3.05 10.84
N LEU A 144 -1.73 3.67 10.75
CA LEU A 144 -1.26 4.69 11.68
C LEU A 144 -1.18 6.04 10.97
N ILE A 145 -1.75 7.08 11.60
CA ILE A 145 -1.49 8.48 11.26
C ILE A 145 -0.75 9.11 12.44
N ARG A 146 0.49 9.57 12.21
CA ARG A 146 1.30 10.32 13.18
C ARG A 146 1.63 11.68 12.59
N ASP A 147 1.57 12.74 13.39
CA ASP A 147 2.03 14.08 13.03
C ASP A 147 1.54 14.58 11.65
N GLY A 148 0.25 14.45 11.35
CA GLY A 148 -0.35 14.86 10.07
C GLY A 148 -1.80 15.29 10.24
N SER A 149 -2.33 16.08 9.31
CA SER A 149 -3.67 16.67 9.41
C SER A 149 -4.54 16.36 8.19
N ASN A 150 -5.86 16.42 8.34
CA ASN A 150 -6.83 16.28 7.25
C ASN A 150 -6.72 14.96 6.45
N ASN A 151 -6.13 13.91 7.03
CA ASN A 151 -6.07 12.60 6.40
C ASN A 151 -7.42 11.89 6.54
N THR A 152 -7.82 11.16 5.49
CA THR A 152 -9.06 10.39 5.47
C THR A 152 -8.74 8.90 5.52
N VAL A 153 -9.34 8.18 6.47
CA VAL A 153 -9.32 6.70 6.52
C VAL A 153 -10.74 6.20 6.36
N GLY A 154 -10.96 5.36 5.35
CA GLY A 154 -12.30 4.92 4.97
C GLY A 154 -12.98 5.90 4.01
N GLY A 155 -14.28 6.14 4.18
CA GLY A 155 -15.03 7.05 3.31
C GLY A 155 -15.51 6.42 2.00
N LEU A 156 -16.08 5.21 2.05
CA LEU A 156 -16.75 4.62 0.89
C LEU A 156 -17.88 5.55 0.44
N THR A 157 -17.66 6.31 -0.63
CA THR A 157 -18.77 6.92 -1.37
C THR A 157 -19.51 5.76 -2.01
N VAL A 158 -20.60 5.34 -1.36
CA VAL A 158 -21.64 4.57 -2.05
C VAL A 158 -22.09 5.48 -3.18
N LEU A 159 -21.75 5.14 -4.42
CA LEU A 159 -22.47 5.72 -5.55
C LEU A 159 -23.91 5.29 -5.32
N MET A 160 -24.75 6.20 -4.82
CA MET A 160 -26.18 6.01 -4.87
C MET A 160 -26.46 5.88 -6.37
N ALA A 161 -26.81 4.67 -6.81
CA ALA A 161 -27.32 4.47 -8.15
C ALA A 161 -28.59 5.34 -8.24
N THR A 162 -28.49 6.46 -8.94
CA THR A 162 -29.65 7.22 -9.42
C THR A 162 -30.34 6.45 -10.51
#